data_AF-A0A2K0TGR0-F1
#
_entry.id   AF-A0A2K0TGR0-F1
#
_cell.length_a   1.000
_cell.length_b   1.000
_cell.length_c   1.000
_cell.angle_alpha   90.00
_cell.angle_beta   90.00
_cell.angle_gamma   90.00
#
_symmetry.space_group_name_H-M   'P 1'
#
loop_
_entity.id
_entity.type
_entity.pdbx_description
1 polymer ?
#
loop_
_entity_poly.entity_id
_entity_poly.type
_entity_poly.pdbx_seq_one_letter_code
_entity_poly.pdbx_strand_id
1 'polypeptide(L)'
;MHYRVKQPNQDFPKGIQQDIDTRLGEISKLLSGITADVQSINRYRYGFSLRCLEELVEALSFAHYLRHQTLITLEETQAAVPADIMLTPHDYMYGLFDLFGELMRFATVTTAQTGELVGDYERNILSDIQELGCSFEMLPQVPTKDFRSKMEVMRQSINKVEKLGYGLVVRGSERPKGWVPDMKDDDHRPVSPV
;
A
#
# COMPACT_ATOMS: atom_id res chain seq x y z
N MET A 1 9.41 24.07 -1.15
CA MET A 1 8.29 23.48 -0.39
C MET A 1 7.96 22.15 -1.02
N HIS A 2 8.05 21.04 -0.28
CA HIS A 2 7.71 19.72 -0.81
C HIS A 2 6.19 19.64 -0.99
N TYR A 3 5.73 19.57 -2.24
CA TYR A 3 4.35 19.23 -2.55
C TYR A 3 4.16 17.76 -2.15
N ARG A 4 3.45 17.52 -1.04
CA ARG A 4 3.02 16.19 -0.60
C ARG A 4 1.51 16.12 -0.75
N VAL A 5 1.02 15.00 -1.26
CA VAL A 5 -0.42 14.68 -1.26
C VAL A 5 -0.85 14.54 0.20
N LYS A 6 -1.95 15.21 0.57
CA LYS A 6 -2.48 15.22 1.95
C LYS A 6 -3.89 14.64 2.04
N GLN A 7 -4.59 14.56 0.92
CA GLN A 7 -5.93 14.00 0.83
C GLN A 7 -5.98 13.10 -0.40
N PRO A 8 -6.62 11.92 -0.30
CA PRO A 8 -6.90 11.06 -1.44
C PRO A 8 -8.02 11.68 -2.29
N ASN A 9 -8.36 11.01 -3.40
CA ASN A 9 -9.40 11.43 -4.34
C ASN A 9 -9.11 12.79 -5.00
N GLN A 10 -7.84 13.07 -5.29
CA GLN A 10 -7.39 14.30 -5.96
C GLN A 10 -6.30 14.01 -6.98
N ASP A 11 -6.28 14.76 -8.08
CA ASP A 11 -5.19 14.71 -9.04
C ASP A 11 -3.86 15.16 -8.42
N PHE A 12 -2.76 14.61 -8.94
CA PHE A 12 -1.45 14.99 -8.47
C PHE A 12 -1.07 16.41 -8.94
N PRO A 13 -0.44 17.22 -8.06
CA PRO A 13 0.23 18.43 -8.47
C PRO A 13 1.22 18.15 -9.61
N LYS A 14 1.32 19.09 -10.56
CA LYS A 14 2.15 18.92 -11.78
C LYS A 14 3.58 18.43 -11.50
N GLY A 15 4.22 18.93 -10.45
CA GLY A 15 5.57 18.51 -10.09
C GLY A 15 5.64 17.03 -9.67
N ILE A 16 4.67 16.56 -8.86
CA ILE A 16 4.59 15.14 -8.48
C ILE A 16 4.29 14.28 -9.70
N GLN A 17 3.39 14.72 -10.58
CA GLN A 17 3.08 13.99 -11.81
C GLN A 17 4.33 13.84 -12.70
N GLN A 18 5.10 14.91 -12.89
CA GLN A 18 6.36 14.87 -13.64
C GLN A 18 7.39 13.91 -13.02
N ASP A 19 7.49 13.90 -11.70
CA ASP A 19 8.38 12.97 -10.99
C ASP A 19 7.94 11.51 -11.19
N ILE A 20 6.64 11.23 -11.14
CA ILE A 20 6.07 9.91 -11.40
C ILE A 20 6.36 9.48 -12.84
N ASP A 21 6.08 10.34 -13.82
CA ASP A 21 6.30 10.05 -15.24
C ASP A 21 7.78 9.77 -15.53
N THR A 22 8.69 10.54 -14.90
CA THR A 22 10.14 10.33 -15.02
C THR A 22 10.54 8.96 -14.48
N ARG A 23 10.08 8.59 -13.28
CA ARG A 23 10.39 7.29 -12.66
C ARG A 23 9.80 6.12 -13.44
N LEU A 24 8.56 6.25 -13.92
CA LEU A 24 7.95 5.23 -14.79
C LEU A 24 8.72 5.07 -16.11
N GLY A 25 9.25 6.16 -16.67
CA GLY A 25 10.14 6.12 -17.82
C GLY A 25 11.47 5.39 -17.55
N GLU A 26 12.04 5.53 -16.36
CA GLU A 26 13.24 4.77 -15.93
C GLU A 26 12.93 3.29 -15.75
N ILE A 27 11.83 2.97 -15.06
CA ILE A 27 11.34 1.60 -14.87
C ILE A 27 11.08 0.94 -16.22
N SER A 28 10.45 1.64 -17.16
CA SER A 28 10.20 1.17 -18.53
C SER A 28 11.49 0.71 -19.21
N LYS A 29 12.56 1.52 -19.13
CA LYS A 29 13.86 1.18 -19.73
C LYS A 29 14.47 -0.08 -19.12
N LEU A 30 14.41 -0.20 -17.79
CA LEU A 30 14.95 -1.36 -17.06
C LEU A 30 14.16 -2.64 -17.38
N LEU A 31 12.83 -2.58 -17.34
CA LEU A 31 11.96 -3.71 -17.64
C LEU A 31 12.06 -4.13 -19.11
N SER A 32 12.12 -3.19 -20.04
CA SER A 32 12.30 -3.48 -21.46
C SER A 32 13.59 -4.27 -21.73
N GLY A 33 14.66 -3.98 -20.98
CA GLY A 33 15.94 -4.69 -21.11
C GLY A 33 15.90 -6.17 -20.73
N ILE A 34 14.96 -6.57 -19.86
CA ILE A 34 14.81 -7.97 -19.40
C ILE A 34 13.60 -8.67 -20.00
N THR A 35 12.76 -7.95 -20.77
CA THR A 35 11.45 -8.42 -21.21
C THR A 35 11.54 -9.77 -21.94
N ALA A 36 12.48 -9.94 -22.86
CA ALA A 36 12.64 -11.18 -23.62
C ALA A 36 13.04 -12.38 -22.75
N ASP A 37 13.81 -12.13 -21.68
CA ASP A 37 14.33 -13.18 -20.79
C ASP A 37 13.28 -13.71 -19.81
N VAL A 38 12.25 -12.91 -19.52
CA VAL A 38 11.24 -13.21 -18.50
C VAL A 38 9.88 -13.62 -19.07
N GLN A 39 9.81 -13.84 -20.39
CA GLN A 39 8.59 -14.33 -21.04
C GLN A 39 8.33 -15.80 -20.75
N SER A 40 7.04 -16.15 -20.70
CA SER A 40 6.54 -17.52 -20.67
C SER A 40 7.24 -18.38 -19.60
N ILE A 41 7.75 -19.55 -20.00
CA ILE A 41 8.40 -20.51 -19.13
C ILE A 41 9.69 -19.97 -18.53
N ASN A 42 10.37 -18.97 -19.10
CA ASN A 42 11.62 -18.49 -18.50
C ASN A 42 11.39 -17.68 -17.21
N ARG A 43 10.17 -17.18 -16.99
CA ARG A 43 9.80 -16.40 -15.81
C ARG A 43 10.15 -17.11 -14.48
N TYR A 44 9.87 -18.41 -14.37
CA TYR A 44 10.10 -19.13 -13.10
C TYR A 44 11.58 -19.13 -12.70
N ARG A 45 12.50 -19.05 -13.67
CA ARG A 45 13.95 -19.05 -13.42
C ARG A 45 14.39 -17.77 -12.70
N TYR A 46 13.65 -16.68 -12.88
CA TYR A 46 13.95 -15.35 -12.34
C TYR A 46 12.96 -14.92 -11.25
N GLY A 47 12.17 -15.85 -10.69
CA GLY A 47 11.07 -15.51 -9.78
C GLY A 47 11.47 -14.64 -8.58
N PHE A 48 12.67 -14.83 -8.02
CA PHE A 48 13.16 -13.96 -6.93
C PHE A 48 13.50 -12.54 -7.42
N SER A 49 14.13 -12.42 -8.59
CA SER A 49 14.48 -11.12 -9.19
C SER A 49 13.25 -10.34 -9.66
N LEU A 50 12.17 -11.05 -10.01
CA LEU A 50 10.91 -10.46 -10.46
C LEU A 50 10.04 -9.93 -9.31
N ARG A 51 10.47 -10.05 -8.05
CA ARG A 51 9.81 -9.37 -6.91
C ARG A 51 9.74 -7.85 -7.06
N CYS A 52 10.57 -7.25 -7.92
CA CYS A 52 10.43 -5.84 -8.28
C CYS A 52 9.08 -5.51 -8.94
N LEU A 53 8.38 -6.50 -9.50
CA LEU A 53 7.01 -6.32 -10.00
C LEU A 53 6.00 -6.15 -8.86
N GLU A 54 6.23 -6.79 -7.71
CA GLU A 54 5.41 -6.57 -6.49
C GLU A 54 5.55 -5.10 -6.04
N GLU A 55 6.78 -4.55 -6.03
CA GLU A 55 7.04 -3.14 -5.73
C GLU A 55 6.39 -2.18 -6.75
N LEU A 56 6.41 -2.54 -8.04
CA LEU A 56 5.73 -1.76 -9.08
C LEU A 56 4.21 -1.78 -8.89
N VAL A 57 3.63 -2.94 -8.58
CA VAL A 57 2.20 -3.06 -8.24
C VAL A 57 1.86 -2.18 -7.04
N GLU A 58 2.65 -2.23 -5.97
CA GLU A 58 2.44 -1.39 -4.79
C GLU A 58 2.42 0.10 -5.18
N ALA A 59 3.42 0.55 -5.93
CA ALA A 59 3.54 1.94 -6.34
C ALA A 59 2.36 2.40 -7.21
N LEU A 60 1.95 1.59 -8.20
CA LEU A 60 0.81 1.87 -9.06
C LEU A 60 -0.50 1.88 -8.28
N SER A 61 -0.67 0.93 -7.36
CA SER A 61 -1.87 0.81 -6.52
C SER A 61 -2.00 1.96 -5.55
N PHE A 62 -0.90 2.36 -4.92
CA PHE A 62 -0.89 3.52 -4.03
C PHE A 62 -1.16 4.81 -4.80
N ALA A 63 -0.53 5.00 -5.95
CA ALA A 63 -0.80 6.15 -6.80
C ALA A 63 -2.27 6.23 -7.24
N HIS A 64 -2.86 5.08 -7.62
CA HIS A 64 -4.27 5.00 -7.98
C HIS A 64 -5.17 5.30 -6.77
N TYR A 65 -4.89 4.74 -5.59
CA TYR A 65 -5.63 5.03 -4.37
C TYR A 65 -5.58 6.52 -4.01
N LEU A 66 -4.42 7.17 -4.13
CA LEU A 66 -4.33 8.61 -3.86
C LEU A 66 -5.17 9.43 -4.86
N ARG A 67 -5.26 9.03 -6.13
CA ARG A 67 -6.05 9.77 -7.13
C ARG A 67 -7.55 9.48 -7.07
N HIS A 68 -7.94 8.25 -6.78
CA HIS A 68 -9.32 7.77 -6.97
C HIS A 68 -9.96 7.24 -5.69
N GLN A 69 -9.18 7.05 -4.63
CA GLN A 69 -9.59 6.40 -3.39
C GLN A 69 -10.25 5.04 -3.65
N THR A 70 -9.72 4.27 -4.59
CA THR A 70 -10.18 2.93 -4.92
C THR A 70 -8.98 2.02 -5.08
N LEU A 71 -9.20 0.71 -5.01
CA LEU A 71 -8.19 -0.26 -5.38
C LEU A 71 -8.14 -0.38 -6.91
N ILE A 72 -6.94 -0.24 -7.48
CA ILE A 72 -6.72 -0.52 -8.90
C ILE A 72 -6.92 -2.02 -9.17
N THR A 73 -7.59 -2.40 -10.25
CA THR A 73 -7.76 -3.81 -10.64
C THR A 73 -6.47 -4.41 -11.20
N LEU A 74 -6.38 -5.75 -11.30
CA LEU A 74 -5.23 -6.41 -11.93
C LEU A 74 -5.11 -5.99 -13.41
N GLU A 75 -6.22 -5.87 -14.12
CA GLU A 75 -6.28 -5.47 -15.52
C GLU A 75 -5.79 -4.04 -15.73
N GLU A 76 -6.24 -3.10 -14.89
CA GLU A 76 -5.76 -1.71 -14.92
C GLU A 76 -4.29 -1.62 -14.53
N THR A 77 -3.85 -2.40 -13.54
CA THR A 77 -2.44 -2.46 -13.14
C THR A 77 -1.59 -2.97 -14.30
N GLN A 78 -2.00 -4.05 -14.98
CA GLN A 78 -1.32 -4.57 -16.16
C GLN A 78 -1.24 -3.53 -17.27
N ALA A 79 -2.31 -2.75 -17.50
CA ALA A 79 -2.32 -1.69 -18.49
C ALA A 79 -1.38 -0.52 -18.13
N ALA A 80 -1.12 -0.31 -16.84
CA ALA A 80 -0.22 0.72 -16.33
C ALA A 80 1.25 0.26 -16.25
N VAL A 81 1.57 -1.03 -16.43
CA VAL A 81 2.95 -1.52 -16.49
C VAL A 81 3.63 -0.95 -17.74
N PRO A 82 4.76 -0.23 -17.62
CA PRO A 82 5.35 0.48 -18.74
C PRO A 82 6.30 -0.43 -19.57
N ALA A 83 5.96 -1.71 -19.73
CA ALA A 83 6.72 -2.70 -20.50
C ALA A 83 5.83 -3.91 -20.85
N ASP A 84 6.22 -4.69 -21.86
CA ASP A 84 5.52 -5.91 -22.28
C ASP A 84 5.86 -7.10 -21.34
N ILE A 85 5.60 -6.92 -20.05
CA ILE A 85 5.78 -7.93 -19.02
C ILE A 85 4.42 -8.22 -18.41
N MET A 86 4.04 -9.50 -18.49
CA MET A 86 2.82 -9.97 -17.85
C MET A 86 2.96 -9.95 -16.32
N LEU A 87 2.00 -9.39 -15.62
CA LEU A 87 1.81 -9.55 -14.19
C LEU A 87 1.06 -10.85 -13.93
N THR A 88 1.47 -11.55 -12.88
CA THR A 88 0.71 -12.69 -12.38
C THR A 88 -0.21 -12.26 -11.24
N PRO A 89 -1.26 -13.05 -10.93
CA PRO A 89 -2.06 -12.82 -9.72
C PRO A 89 -1.23 -12.80 -8.44
N HIS A 90 -0.10 -13.53 -8.42
CA HIS A 90 0.84 -13.50 -7.30
C HIS A 90 1.51 -12.13 -7.15
N ASP A 91 2.08 -11.59 -8.24
CA ASP A 91 2.75 -10.26 -8.21
C ASP A 91 1.77 -9.18 -7.72
N TYR A 92 0.54 -9.25 -8.21
CA TYR A 92 -0.51 -8.32 -7.81
C TYR A 92 -0.90 -8.47 -6.33
N MET A 93 -1.25 -9.68 -5.90
CA MET A 93 -1.64 -9.95 -4.50
C MET A 93 -0.53 -9.56 -3.51
N TYR A 94 0.73 -9.82 -3.85
CA TYR A 94 1.87 -9.50 -2.98
C TYR A 94 2.22 -8.01 -2.97
N GLY A 95 2.11 -7.31 -4.11
CA GLY A 95 2.19 -5.85 -4.11
C GLY A 95 1.07 -5.19 -3.30
N LEU A 96 -0.14 -5.78 -3.31
CA LEU A 96 -1.23 -5.32 -2.46
C LEU A 96 -1.02 -5.61 -0.96
N PHE A 97 -0.31 -6.69 -0.60
CA PHE A 97 0.11 -6.87 0.79
C PHE A 97 1.00 -5.73 1.27
N ASP A 98 1.92 -5.28 0.42
CA ASP A 98 2.83 -4.18 0.75
C ASP A 98 2.13 -2.81 0.76
N LEU A 99 1.09 -2.64 -0.07
CA LEU A 99 0.22 -1.45 -0.05
C LEU A 99 -0.37 -1.16 1.33
N PHE A 100 -0.71 -2.17 2.14
CA PHE A 100 -1.20 -1.95 3.51
C PHE A 100 -0.19 -1.17 4.37
N GLY A 101 1.11 -1.45 4.19
CA GLY A 101 2.19 -0.75 4.87
C GLY A 101 2.26 0.72 4.46
N GLU A 102 2.12 1.01 3.16
CA GLU A 102 2.16 2.37 2.65
C GLU A 102 0.90 3.18 2.99
N LEU A 103 -0.28 2.56 2.99
CA LEU A 103 -1.52 3.17 3.49
C LEU A 103 -1.42 3.52 4.98
N MET A 104 -0.88 2.60 5.79
CA MET A 104 -0.65 2.84 7.22
C MET A 104 0.36 3.96 7.47
N ARG A 105 1.45 4.00 6.69
CA ARG A 105 2.43 5.10 6.71
C ARG A 105 1.78 6.42 6.33
N PHE A 106 0.99 6.44 5.26
CA PHE A 106 0.29 7.63 4.78
C PHE A 106 -0.70 8.16 5.84
N ALA A 107 -1.50 7.27 6.44
CA ALA A 107 -2.41 7.62 7.53
C ALA A 107 -1.64 8.25 8.70
N THR A 108 -0.56 7.60 9.15
CA THR A 108 0.24 8.03 10.31
C THR A 108 0.89 9.39 10.07
N VAL A 109 1.57 9.56 8.94
CA VAL A 109 2.29 10.80 8.61
C VAL A 109 1.33 11.96 8.43
N THR A 110 0.23 11.74 7.72
CA THR A 110 -0.73 12.81 7.43
C THR A 110 -1.51 13.20 8.68
N THR A 111 -1.89 12.22 9.51
CA THR A 111 -2.53 12.49 10.81
C THR A 111 -1.61 13.29 11.74
N ALA A 112 -0.32 12.93 11.81
CA ALA A 112 0.65 13.67 12.61
C ALA A 112 0.81 15.13 12.16
N GLN A 113 0.56 15.43 10.88
CA GLN A 113 0.65 16.77 10.31
C GLN A 113 -0.64 17.58 10.42
N THR A 114 -1.79 16.93 10.27
CA THR A 114 -3.11 17.60 10.16
C THR A 114 -3.88 17.56 11.48
N GLY A 115 -3.61 16.59 12.34
CA GLY A 115 -4.40 16.31 13.54
C GLY A 115 -5.71 15.57 13.27
N GLU A 116 -5.95 15.13 12.02
CA GLU A 116 -7.19 14.48 11.59
C GLU A 116 -6.85 13.22 10.78
N LEU A 117 -7.78 12.25 10.75
CA LEU A 117 -7.62 11.11 9.85
C LEU A 117 -7.73 11.56 8.40
N VAL A 118 -7.06 10.82 7.52
CA VAL A 118 -7.09 11.06 6.07
C VAL A 118 -8.45 10.65 5.49
N GLY A 119 -9.03 11.51 4.64
CA GLY A 119 -10.37 11.36 4.09
C GLY A 119 -11.40 12.20 4.82
N ASP A 120 -12.68 11.88 4.64
CA ASP A 120 -13.80 12.60 5.25
C ASP A 120 -14.55 11.72 6.28
N TYR A 121 -15.64 12.27 6.81
CA TYR A 121 -16.44 11.57 7.82
C TYR A 121 -17.18 10.34 7.26
N GLU A 122 -17.61 10.39 6.00
CA GLU A 122 -18.35 9.30 5.36
C GLU A 122 -17.40 8.18 4.91
N ARG A 123 -16.21 8.55 4.43
CA ARG A 123 -15.19 7.63 3.92
C ARG A 123 -13.78 8.13 4.21
N ASN A 124 -13.08 7.39 5.08
CA ASN A 124 -11.70 7.67 5.44
C ASN A 124 -10.78 6.46 5.24
N ILE A 125 -9.49 6.70 5.41
CA ILE A 125 -8.46 5.67 5.24
C ILE A 125 -8.62 4.48 6.19
N LEU A 126 -9.23 4.67 7.37
CA LEU A 126 -9.49 3.55 8.29
C LEU A 126 -10.58 2.64 7.73
N SER A 127 -11.69 3.19 7.23
CA SER A 127 -12.72 2.38 6.57
C SER A 127 -12.16 1.66 5.33
N ASP A 128 -11.37 2.35 4.51
CA ASP A 128 -10.80 1.77 3.29
C ASP A 128 -9.82 0.61 3.59
N ILE A 129 -8.90 0.80 4.55
CA ILE A 129 -7.92 -0.24 4.89
C ILE A 129 -8.58 -1.45 5.57
N GLN A 130 -9.67 -1.24 6.32
CA GLN A 130 -10.45 -2.31 6.92
C GLN A 130 -11.24 -3.10 5.87
N GLU A 131 -11.90 -2.43 4.93
CA GLU A 131 -12.63 -3.07 3.83
C GLU A 131 -11.69 -3.94 2.97
N LEU A 132 -10.53 -3.40 2.62
CA LEU A 132 -9.50 -4.16 1.90
C LEU A 132 -9.01 -5.35 2.74
N GLY A 133 -8.75 -5.14 4.03
CA GLY A 133 -8.35 -6.19 4.96
C GLY A 133 -9.38 -7.33 5.04
N CYS A 134 -10.67 -7.01 5.16
CA CYS A 134 -11.76 -8.00 5.14
C CYS A 134 -11.74 -8.83 3.85
N SER A 135 -11.50 -8.20 2.71
CA SER A 135 -11.40 -8.90 1.42
C SER A 135 -10.26 -9.93 1.42
N PHE A 136 -9.11 -9.59 2.01
CA PHE A 136 -7.97 -10.50 2.16
C PHE A 136 -8.23 -11.64 3.14
N GLU A 137 -8.95 -11.39 4.23
CA GLU A 137 -9.34 -12.43 5.20
C GLU A 137 -10.33 -13.46 4.61
N MET A 138 -11.08 -13.06 3.56
CA MET A 138 -11.98 -13.97 2.85
C MET A 138 -11.26 -14.88 1.84
N LEU A 139 -9.99 -14.60 1.52
CA LEU A 139 -9.23 -15.42 0.59
C LEU A 139 -8.93 -16.81 1.18
N PRO A 140 -8.87 -17.86 0.35
CA PRO A 140 -8.39 -19.16 0.79
C PRO A 140 -6.97 -19.05 1.37
N GLN A 141 -6.75 -19.66 2.53
CA GLN A 141 -5.41 -19.65 3.13
C GLN A 141 -4.42 -20.41 2.24
N VAL A 142 -3.30 -19.76 1.93
CA VAL A 142 -2.17 -20.41 1.28
C VAL A 142 -1.22 -20.92 2.36
N PRO A 143 -0.90 -22.23 2.42
CA PRO A 143 -0.16 -22.83 3.53
C PRO A 143 1.36 -22.51 3.52
N THR A 144 1.77 -21.35 3.01
CA THR A 144 3.17 -20.90 2.97
C THR A 144 3.48 -20.01 4.18
N LYS A 145 4.73 -20.06 4.66
CA LYS A 145 5.21 -19.16 5.73
C LYS A 145 5.08 -17.70 5.31
N ASP A 146 5.43 -17.41 4.07
CA ASP A 146 5.46 -16.08 3.50
C ASP A 146 4.07 -15.43 3.45
N PHE A 147 3.06 -16.16 2.97
CA PHE A 147 1.67 -15.70 2.99
C PHE A 147 1.17 -15.42 4.41
N ARG A 148 1.46 -16.31 5.37
CA ARG A 148 1.10 -16.10 6.78
C ARG A 148 1.76 -14.85 7.37
N SER A 149 3.04 -14.62 7.07
CA SER A 149 3.76 -13.42 7.50
C SER A 149 3.19 -12.14 6.87
N LYS A 150 2.82 -12.15 5.59
CA LYS A 150 2.19 -11.01 4.93
C LYS A 150 0.79 -10.70 5.50
N MET A 151 -0.02 -11.72 5.78
CA MET A 151 -1.30 -11.56 6.48
C MET A 151 -1.13 -10.97 7.88
N GLU A 152 -0.09 -11.38 8.62
CA GLU A 152 0.20 -10.80 9.93
C GLU A 152 0.59 -9.32 9.83
N VAL A 153 1.47 -8.96 8.89
CA VAL A 153 1.88 -7.57 8.63
C VAL A 153 0.70 -6.70 8.20
N MET A 154 -0.21 -7.24 7.37
CA MET A 154 -1.46 -6.59 7.01
C MET A 154 -2.30 -6.25 8.24
N ARG A 155 -2.56 -7.24 9.12
CA ARG A 155 -3.33 -7.05 10.36
C ARG A 155 -2.67 -6.03 11.29
N GLN A 156 -1.34 -6.05 11.41
CA GLN A 156 -0.60 -5.06 12.20
C GLN A 156 -0.76 -3.64 11.61
N SER A 157 -0.76 -3.51 10.28
CA SER A 157 -0.96 -2.24 9.60
C SER A 157 -2.36 -1.67 9.86
N ILE A 158 -3.39 -2.52 9.73
CA ILE A 158 -4.79 -2.15 10.07
C ILE A 158 -4.88 -1.72 11.54
N ASN A 159 -4.34 -2.51 12.46
CA ASN A 159 -4.43 -2.21 13.89
C ASN A 159 -3.74 -0.89 14.27
N LYS A 160 -2.64 -0.53 13.59
CA LYS A 160 -1.98 0.77 13.80
C LYS A 160 -2.87 1.93 13.36
N VAL A 161 -3.53 1.84 12.21
CA VAL A 161 -4.46 2.88 11.74
C VAL A 161 -5.71 2.95 12.63
N GLU A 162 -6.20 1.82 13.12
CA GLU A 162 -7.32 1.76 14.06
C GLU A 162 -6.99 2.44 15.39
N LYS A 163 -5.83 2.13 15.99
CA LYS A 163 -5.34 2.80 17.21
C LYS A 163 -5.15 4.30 17.01
N LEU A 164 -4.68 4.71 15.83
CA LEU A 164 -4.55 6.11 15.45
C LEU A 164 -5.91 6.81 15.45
N GLY A 165 -6.91 6.24 14.78
CA GLY A 165 -8.29 6.75 14.76
C GLY A 165 -8.93 6.81 16.14
N TYR A 166 -8.83 5.74 16.92
CA TYR A 166 -9.30 5.69 18.31
C TYR A 166 -8.66 6.81 19.15
N GLY A 167 -7.35 7.01 19.01
CA GLY A 167 -6.61 8.04 19.71
C GLY A 167 -7.07 9.46 19.36
N LEU A 168 -7.59 9.70 18.16
CA LEU A 168 -8.14 11.00 17.76
C LEU A 168 -9.56 11.20 18.26
N VAL A 169 -10.44 10.21 18.10
CA VAL A 169 -11.85 10.32 18.47
C VAL A 169 -12.01 10.39 20.00
N VAL A 170 -11.29 9.53 20.72
CA VAL A 170 -11.46 9.39 22.18
C VAL A 170 -10.52 10.31 22.96
N ARG A 171 -9.29 10.55 22.50
CA ARG A 171 -8.30 11.41 23.19
C ARG A 171 -8.04 12.75 22.51
N GLY A 172 -8.72 13.07 21.41
CA GLY A 172 -8.59 14.38 20.74
C GLY A 172 -9.06 15.55 21.60
N SER A 173 -9.89 15.29 22.62
CA SER A 173 -10.28 16.26 23.65
C SER A 173 -9.15 16.61 24.64
N GLU A 174 -8.06 15.83 24.70
CA GLU A 174 -7.02 15.95 25.72
C GLU A 174 -5.65 16.39 25.18
N ARG A 175 -5.44 16.43 23.86
CA ARG A 175 -4.09 16.55 23.25
C ARG A 175 -3.83 17.92 22.62
N PRO A 176 -2.75 18.63 23.01
CA PRO A 176 -2.42 19.94 22.46
C PRO A 176 -1.94 19.85 21.00
N LYS A 177 -2.08 20.96 20.25
CA LYS A 177 -1.58 21.07 18.86
C LYS A 177 -0.09 20.72 18.79
N GLY A 178 0.27 19.78 17.90
CA GLY A 178 1.66 19.33 17.68
C GLY A 178 2.07 18.07 18.45
N TRP A 179 1.15 17.42 19.16
CA TRP A 179 1.41 16.14 19.82
C TRP A 179 1.51 14.99 18.80
N VAL A 180 2.61 14.24 18.84
CA VAL A 180 2.84 13.05 18.00
C VAL A 180 2.67 11.79 18.86
N PRO A 181 1.97 10.75 18.38
CA PRO A 181 1.85 9.48 19.09
C PRO A 181 3.21 8.83 19.34
N ASP A 182 3.51 8.51 20.61
CA ASP A 182 4.62 7.61 20.92
C ASP A 182 4.18 6.19 20.56
N MET A 183 4.79 5.63 19.52
CA MET A 183 4.45 4.31 18.97
C MET A 183 5.32 3.18 19.55
N LYS A 184 5.98 3.41 20.68
CA LYS A 184 6.96 2.47 21.26
C LYS A 184 6.37 1.32 22.08
N ASP A 185 5.08 1.34 22.40
CA ASP A 185 4.46 0.27 23.18
C ASP A 185 3.56 -0.60 22.29
N ASP A 186 4.17 -1.60 21.65
CA ASP A 186 3.47 -2.84 21.29
C ASP A 186 4.40 -4.02 21.54
N ASP A 187 4.42 -4.45 22.81
CA ASP A 187 4.97 -5.72 23.22
C ASP A 187 4.18 -6.87 22.56
N HIS A 188 4.89 -7.93 22.21
CA HIS A 188 4.39 -9.06 21.44
C HIS A 188 3.14 -9.66 22.09
N ARG A 189 1.99 -9.62 21.40
CA ARG A 189 0.87 -10.49 21.80
C ARG A 189 1.31 -11.94 21.59
N PRO A 190 1.14 -12.84 22.58
CA PRO A 190 1.44 -14.24 22.39
C PRO A 190 0.51 -14.79 21.30
N VAL A 191 1.11 -15.38 20.27
CA VAL A 191 0.40 -16.09 19.20
C VAL A 191 -0.36 -17.23 19.86
N SER A 192 -1.69 -17.25 19.74
CA SER A 192 -2.47 -18.42 20.14
C SER A 192 -2.00 -19.63 19.32
N PRO A 193 -1.66 -20.76 19.95
CA PRO A 193 -1.33 -21.96 19.23
C PRO A 193 -2.60 -22.45 18.51
N VAL A 194 -2.48 -22.62 17.19
CA VAL A 194 -3.37 -23.48 16.38
C VAL A 194 -2.70 -24.82 16.25
#